data_AF-X1SKL9-F1
#
_entry.id   AF-X1SKL9-F1
#
_cell.length_a   1.000
_cell.length_b   1.000
_cell.length_c   1.000
_cell.angle_alpha   90.00
_cell.angle_beta   90.00
_cell.angle_gamma   90.00
#
_symmetry.space_group_name_H-M   'P 1'
#
loop_
_entity.id
_entity.type
_entity.pdbx_description
1 polymer ?
#
loop_
_entity_poly.entity_id
_entity_poly.type
_entity_poly.pdbx_seq_one_letter_code
_entity_poly.pdbx_strand_id
1 'polypeptide(L)'
;TDEEVLEFLDNYARPPHAWLAMQAEGREWLDMFSEEVISRFDYVFTDAMTWKNDNGKRMRLWIPEETEVGDPQDFMEQLVDRIEKILTEPVDIYVNPTYLPTEINARYDELWTPERMDRVIKALVDNEVAFEINNRRRIPSQAFIKRAKEAGVKFTLGTNNGGASDLGRMDYALEMITECGLTPADMWMPEL
;
A
#
# COMPACT_ATOMS: atom_id res chain seq x y z
N THR A 1 -3.57 0.84 -22.32
CA THR A 1 -4.19 2.13 -22.71
C THR A 1 -5.64 2.14 -22.25
N ASP A 2 -6.35 3.26 -22.34
CA ASP A 2 -7.79 3.33 -22.05
C ASP A 2 -8.60 2.28 -22.82
N GLU A 3 -8.34 2.12 -24.13
CA GLU A 3 -9.05 1.17 -25.00
C GLU A 3 -8.95 -0.28 -24.49
N GLU A 4 -7.74 -0.72 -24.12
CA GLU A 4 -7.51 -2.09 -23.61
C GLU A 4 -8.22 -2.34 -22.28
N VAL A 5 -8.29 -1.33 -21.41
CA VAL A 5 -8.99 -1.46 -20.12
C VAL A 5 -10.49 -1.48 -20.33
N LEU A 6 -11.03 -0.64 -21.21
CA LEU A 6 -12.46 -0.64 -21.55
C LEU A 6 -12.88 -1.97 -22.18
N GLU A 7 -12.08 -2.52 -23.10
CA GLU A 7 -12.34 -3.85 -23.68
C GLU A 7 -12.38 -4.95 -22.60
N PHE A 8 -11.47 -4.90 -21.62
CA PHE A 8 -11.51 -5.81 -20.47
C PHE A 8 -12.79 -5.64 -19.65
N LEU A 9 -13.13 -4.41 -19.28
CA LEU A 9 -14.29 -4.09 -18.43
C LEU A 9 -15.62 -4.51 -19.08
N ASP A 10 -15.75 -4.33 -20.40
CA ASP A 10 -16.96 -4.71 -21.14
C ASP A 10 -17.18 -6.22 -21.19
N ASN A 11 -16.11 -7.02 -21.04
CA ASN A 11 -16.16 -8.48 -21.04
C ASN A 11 -16.04 -9.10 -19.64
N TYR A 12 -15.79 -8.29 -18.60
CA TYR A 12 -15.60 -8.78 -17.24
C TYR A 12 -16.94 -9.12 -16.58
N ALA A 13 -17.21 -10.41 -16.43
CA ALA A 13 -18.35 -10.90 -15.66
C ALA A 13 -18.03 -10.87 -14.16
N ARG A 14 -18.40 -9.77 -13.48
CA ARG A 14 -18.15 -9.59 -12.04
C ARG A 14 -18.81 -10.70 -11.21
N PRO A 15 -18.04 -11.47 -10.42
CA PRO A 15 -18.60 -12.42 -9.49
C PRO A 15 -19.44 -11.72 -8.40
N PRO A 16 -20.50 -12.34 -7.88
CA PRO A 16 -21.22 -11.81 -6.72
C PRO A 16 -20.27 -11.61 -5.55
N HIS A 17 -20.42 -10.49 -4.84
CA HIS A 17 -19.62 -10.13 -3.65
C HIS A 17 -18.11 -9.91 -3.92
N ALA A 18 -17.72 -9.68 -5.17
CA ALA A 18 -16.37 -9.27 -5.52
C ALA A 18 -16.35 -7.78 -5.90
N TRP A 19 -15.30 -7.09 -5.46
CA TRP A 19 -14.90 -5.81 -6.01
C TRP A 19 -13.84 -6.04 -7.09
N LEU A 20 -13.87 -5.21 -8.13
CA LEU A 20 -12.88 -5.13 -9.18
C LEU A 20 -12.00 -3.91 -8.93
N ALA A 21 -10.72 -4.16 -8.70
CA ALA A 21 -9.76 -3.13 -8.34
C ALA A 21 -8.71 -2.91 -9.43
N MET A 22 -8.14 -1.71 -9.46
CA MET A 22 -6.95 -1.39 -10.25
C MET A 22 -5.74 -1.32 -9.34
N GLN A 23 -4.68 -2.04 -9.71
CA GLN A 23 -3.37 -1.85 -9.09
C GLN A 23 -2.58 -0.82 -9.88
N ALA A 24 -2.33 0.34 -9.27
CA ALA A 24 -1.51 1.40 -9.84
C ALA A 24 -0.02 1.12 -9.58
N GLU A 25 0.68 0.56 -10.57
CA GLU A 25 2.14 0.35 -10.54
C GLU A 25 2.85 1.19 -11.60
N GLY A 26 4.04 1.70 -11.25
CA GLY A 26 4.80 2.59 -12.15
C GLY A 26 4.10 3.94 -12.26
N ARG A 27 4.76 5.01 -11.79
CA ARG A 27 4.18 6.37 -11.72
C ARG A 27 3.66 6.91 -13.05
N GLU A 28 3.97 6.22 -14.15
CA GLU A 28 3.44 6.44 -15.49
C GLU A 28 1.92 6.20 -15.62
N TRP A 29 1.29 5.47 -14.70
CA TRP A 29 -0.14 5.13 -14.78
C TRP A 29 -1.06 6.36 -14.89
N LEU A 30 -0.68 7.47 -14.26
CA LEU A 30 -1.39 8.76 -14.32
C LEU A 30 -1.44 9.35 -15.72
N ASP A 31 -0.45 9.05 -16.56
CA ASP A 31 -0.39 9.48 -17.96
C ASP A 31 -0.98 8.44 -18.92
N MET A 32 -1.16 7.20 -18.45
CA MET A 32 -1.61 6.08 -19.28
C MET A 32 -3.12 5.89 -19.29
N PHE A 33 -3.81 6.29 -18.22
CA PHE A 33 -5.23 6.05 -18.04
C PHE A 33 -5.98 7.34 -17.67
N SER A 34 -7.11 7.59 -18.33
CA SER A 34 -7.97 8.72 -17.98
C SER A 34 -8.68 8.50 -16.64
N GLU A 35 -9.02 9.61 -15.97
CA GLU A 35 -9.85 9.58 -14.75
C GLU A 35 -11.18 8.84 -14.97
N GLU A 36 -11.78 8.97 -16.15
CA GLU A 36 -13.00 8.26 -16.53
C GLU A 36 -12.79 6.74 -16.46
N VAL A 37 -11.71 6.23 -17.04
CA VAL A 37 -11.40 4.80 -17.01
C VAL A 37 -11.06 4.31 -15.60
N ILE A 38 -10.27 5.10 -14.85
CA ILE A 38 -9.91 4.78 -13.46
C ILE A 38 -11.17 4.65 -12.58
N SER A 39 -12.15 5.55 -12.76
CA SER A 39 -13.40 5.55 -12.00
C SER A 39 -14.31 4.33 -12.25
N ARG A 40 -14.00 3.47 -13.22
CA ARG A 40 -14.77 2.24 -13.50
C ARG A 40 -14.38 1.08 -12.58
N PHE A 41 -13.30 1.21 -11.84
CA PHE A 41 -12.92 0.27 -10.80
C PHE A 41 -13.60 0.64 -9.49
N ASP A 42 -13.91 -0.37 -8.67
CA ASP A 42 -14.53 -0.13 -7.36
C ASP A 42 -13.52 0.52 -6.39
N TYR A 43 -12.22 0.29 -6.61
CA TYR A 43 -11.13 0.99 -5.93
C TYR A 43 -9.79 0.86 -6.66
N VAL A 44 -8.89 1.77 -6.34
CA VAL A 44 -7.50 1.84 -6.82
C VAL A 44 -6.57 1.65 -5.63
N PHE A 45 -5.52 0.86 -5.80
CA PHE A 45 -4.52 0.67 -4.76
C PHE A 45 -3.10 0.74 -5.31
N THR A 46 -2.16 1.12 -4.45
CA THR A 46 -0.75 1.26 -4.82
C THR A 46 0.17 1.01 -3.63
N ASP A 47 1.47 0.87 -3.91
CA ASP A 47 2.52 0.78 -2.91
C ASP A 47 3.73 1.67 -3.25
N ALA A 48 4.65 1.78 -2.28
CA ALA A 48 5.90 2.53 -2.44
C ALA A 48 7.10 1.60 -2.67
N MET A 49 6.87 0.41 -3.23
CA MET A 49 7.93 -0.56 -3.49
C MET A 49 8.66 -0.34 -4.81
N THR A 50 8.11 0.51 -5.68
CA THR A 50 8.74 0.89 -6.95
C THR A 50 8.92 2.41 -7.03
N TRP A 51 10.16 2.89 -7.02
CA TRP A 51 10.45 4.32 -7.11
C TRP A 51 11.85 4.59 -7.68
N LYS A 52 12.12 5.84 -8.07
CA LYS A 52 13.47 6.28 -8.48
C LYS A 52 14.17 6.95 -7.31
N ASN A 53 15.33 6.44 -6.92
CA ASN A 53 16.18 7.06 -5.90
C ASN A 53 16.75 8.40 -6.39
N ASP A 54 17.33 9.17 -5.47
CA ASP A 54 17.89 10.50 -5.77
C ASP A 54 19.08 10.45 -6.75
N ASN A 55 19.68 9.27 -6.95
CA ASN A 55 20.69 9.02 -7.97
C ASN A 55 20.10 8.62 -9.34
N GLY A 56 18.77 8.60 -9.47
CA GLY A 56 18.04 8.29 -10.71
C GLY A 56 17.86 6.80 -11.01
N LYS A 57 18.29 5.89 -10.12
CA LYS A 57 18.08 4.44 -10.28
C LYS A 57 16.64 4.09 -9.93
N ARG A 58 15.95 3.40 -10.84
CA ARG A 58 14.67 2.75 -10.55
C ARG A 58 14.93 1.55 -9.64
N MET A 59 14.24 1.53 -8.50
CA MET A 59 14.32 0.45 -7.52
C MET A 59 13.00 -0.32 -7.49
N ARG A 60 13.11 -1.64 -7.39
CA ARG A 60 12.02 -2.55 -7.02
C ARG A 60 12.46 -3.22 -5.74
N LEU A 61 11.95 -2.75 -4.61
CA LEU A 61 12.48 -3.04 -3.27
C LEU A 61 12.53 -4.54 -2.91
N TRP A 62 11.77 -5.37 -3.62
CA TRP A 62 11.72 -6.82 -3.43
C TRP A 62 12.72 -7.61 -4.29
N ILE A 63 13.43 -6.94 -5.19
CA ILE A 63 14.48 -7.53 -6.04
C ILE A 63 15.83 -7.01 -5.52
N PRO A 64 16.61 -7.83 -4.80
CA PRO A 64 17.88 -7.39 -4.21
C PRO A 64 18.83 -6.76 -5.21
N GLU A 65 18.90 -7.30 -6.43
CA GLU A 65 19.79 -6.83 -7.50
C GLU A 65 19.42 -5.44 -8.03
N GLU A 66 18.18 -5.00 -7.80
CA GLU A 66 17.65 -3.71 -8.25
C GLU A 66 17.50 -2.70 -7.13
N THR A 67 17.83 -3.08 -5.90
CA THR A 67 17.69 -2.24 -4.72
C THR A 67 19.06 -1.72 -4.30
N GLU A 68 19.18 -0.41 -4.11
CA GLU A 68 20.35 0.23 -3.51
C GLU A 68 19.92 0.90 -2.22
N VAL A 69 20.20 0.23 -1.09
CA VAL A 69 19.90 0.80 0.22
C VAL A 69 20.87 1.93 0.54
N GLY A 70 22.18 1.73 0.37
CA GLY A 70 23.17 2.74 0.77
C GLY A 70 23.16 2.99 2.27
N ASP A 71 23.13 4.26 2.69
CA ASP A 71 22.93 4.60 4.10
C ASP A 71 21.46 4.35 4.50
N PRO A 72 21.18 3.51 5.52
CA PRO A 72 19.80 3.19 5.87
C PRO A 72 18.97 4.38 6.35
N GLN A 73 19.56 5.43 6.91
CA GLN A 73 18.79 6.62 7.32
C GLN A 73 18.40 7.44 6.09
N ASP A 74 19.33 7.65 5.17
CA ASP A 74 19.06 8.31 3.88
C ASP A 74 17.99 7.55 3.07
N PHE A 75 18.08 6.22 3.02
CA PHE A 75 17.07 5.38 2.39
C PHE A 75 15.67 5.61 2.99
N MET A 76 15.58 5.66 4.32
CA MET A 76 14.29 5.85 5.01
C MET A 76 13.72 7.25 4.78
N GLU A 77 14.55 8.29 4.75
CA GLU A 77 14.08 9.63 4.40
C GLU A 77 13.55 9.68 2.97
N GLN A 78 14.28 9.12 2.00
CA GLN A 78 13.81 9.03 0.63
C GLN A 78 12.51 8.22 0.51
N LEU A 79 12.41 7.08 1.21
CA LEU A 79 11.21 6.23 1.20
C LEU A 79 10.00 6.98 1.75
N VAL A 80 10.12 7.66 2.90
CA VAL A 80 9.03 8.45 3.48
C VAL A 80 8.62 9.58 2.53
N ASP A 81 9.59 10.30 1.96
CA ASP A 81 9.32 11.35 0.96
C ASP A 81 8.59 10.80 -0.29
N ARG A 82 8.88 9.56 -0.71
CA ARG A 82 8.16 8.92 -1.81
C ARG A 82 6.76 8.52 -1.40
N ILE A 83 6.58 7.96 -0.21
CA ILE A 83 5.25 7.61 0.31
C ILE A 83 4.37 8.86 0.36
N GLU A 84 4.86 9.97 0.92
CA GLU A 84 4.11 11.23 1.00
C GLU A 84 3.64 11.71 -0.39
N LYS A 85 4.47 11.58 -1.43
CA LYS A 85 4.10 11.95 -2.81
C LYS A 85 3.12 10.96 -3.45
N ILE A 86 3.32 9.67 -3.22
CA ILE A 86 2.45 8.61 -3.77
C ILE A 86 1.03 8.73 -3.21
N LEU A 87 0.92 9.09 -1.93
CA LEU A 87 -0.38 9.23 -1.27
C LEU A 87 -1.18 10.46 -1.75
N THR A 88 -0.60 11.36 -2.55
CA THR A 88 -1.37 12.45 -3.20
C THR A 88 -1.98 12.04 -4.55
N GLU A 89 -1.70 10.83 -5.02
CA GLU A 89 -2.27 10.28 -6.25
C GLU A 89 -3.72 9.79 -6.01
N PRO A 90 -4.55 9.64 -7.06
CA PRO A 90 -5.95 9.21 -6.90
C PRO A 90 -6.03 7.70 -6.60
N VAL A 91 -5.62 7.34 -5.39
CA VAL A 91 -5.59 5.96 -4.87
C VAL A 91 -6.41 5.87 -3.60
N ASP A 92 -7.10 4.75 -3.39
CA ASP A 92 -7.95 4.53 -2.22
C ASP A 92 -7.21 3.77 -1.11
N ILE A 93 -6.24 2.91 -1.49
CA ILE A 93 -5.54 2.03 -0.54
C ILE A 93 -4.03 2.05 -0.75
N TYR A 94 -3.28 2.25 0.32
CA TYR A 94 -1.84 2.04 0.40
C TYR A 94 -1.54 0.61 0.89
N VAL A 95 -1.07 -0.24 -0.03
CA VAL A 95 -0.76 -1.66 0.21
C VAL A 95 0.74 -1.90 0.36
N ASN A 96 1.11 -3.10 0.82
CA ASN A 96 2.47 -3.46 1.21
C ASN A 96 3.13 -2.37 2.08
N PRO A 97 2.39 -1.75 3.02
CA PRO A 97 2.85 -0.54 3.64
C PRO A 97 4.09 -0.82 4.44
N THR A 98 4.93 0.20 4.57
CA THR A 98 6.13 0.18 5.43
C THR A 98 7.15 -0.92 5.09
N TYR A 99 7.03 -1.54 3.91
CA TYR A 99 7.95 -2.57 3.46
C TYR A 99 9.39 -2.06 3.41
N LEU A 100 10.30 -2.88 3.95
CA LEU A 100 11.73 -2.66 3.85
C LEU A 100 12.39 -3.81 3.07
N PRO A 101 13.40 -3.52 2.22
CA PRO A 101 14.22 -4.55 1.59
C PRO A 101 14.87 -5.48 2.62
N THR A 102 15.09 -6.73 2.23
CA THR A 102 15.68 -7.79 3.08
C THR A 102 16.93 -7.34 3.83
N GLU A 103 17.78 -6.52 3.19
CA GLU A 103 19.04 -6.01 3.76
C GLU A 103 18.85 -5.21 5.04
N ILE A 104 17.77 -4.43 5.16
CA ILE A 104 17.50 -3.57 6.32
C ILE A 104 16.26 -4.00 7.12
N ASN A 105 15.52 -5.01 6.65
CA ASN A 105 14.28 -5.45 7.31
C ASN A 105 14.50 -5.97 8.74
N ALA A 106 15.69 -6.48 9.07
CA ALA A 106 16.02 -6.88 10.45
C ALA A 106 16.06 -5.70 11.44
N ARG A 107 16.14 -4.46 10.94
CA ARG A 107 16.14 -3.21 11.70
C ARG A 107 14.80 -2.47 11.60
N TYR A 108 13.72 -3.17 11.23
CA TYR A 108 12.43 -2.56 10.96
C TYR A 108 11.96 -1.59 12.05
N ASP A 109 11.91 -2.04 13.32
CA ASP A 109 11.43 -1.22 14.44
C ASP A 109 12.41 -0.10 14.81
N GLU A 110 13.69 -0.23 14.46
CA GLU A 110 14.70 0.82 14.64
C GLU A 110 14.55 1.92 13.58
N LEU A 111 14.28 1.52 12.32
CA LEU A 111 14.25 2.41 11.18
C LEU A 111 12.90 3.13 11.01
N TRP A 112 11.78 2.47 11.32
CA TRP A 112 10.49 3.13 11.40
C TRP A 112 10.34 3.87 12.73
N THR A 113 10.98 5.03 12.83
CA THR A 113 10.87 5.87 14.03
C THR A 113 9.46 6.46 14.17
N PRO A 114 9.03 6.85 15.39
CA PRO A 114 7.78 7.56 15.61
C PRO A 114 7.55 8.73 14.65
N GLU A 115 8.58 9.53 14.38
CA GLU A 115 8.51 10.70 13.50
C GLU A 115 8.19 10.30 12.05
N ARG A 116 8.81 9.22 11.55
CA ARG A 116 8.54 8.68 10.21
C ARG A 116 7.14 8.08 10.12
N MET A 117 6.70 7.38 11.17
CA MET A 117 5.33 6.86 11.25
C MET A 117 4.32 8.01 11.17
N ASP A 118 4.51 9.05 11.99
CA ASP A 118 3.59 10.18 12.08
C ASP A 118 3.51 10.95 10.76
N ARG A 119 4.62 11.07 10.01
CA ARG A 119 4.63 11.64 8.64
C ARG A 119 3.76 10.84 7.67
N VAL A 120 3.95 9.52 7.60
CA VAL A 120 3.15 8.65 6.73
C VAL A 120 1.67 8.66 7.14
N ILE A 121 1.38 8.60 8.44
CA ILE A 121 0.01 8.68 8.97
C ILE A 121 -0.64 10.00 8.57
N LYS A 122 0.09 11.11 8.69
CA LYS A 122 -0.42 12.41 8.27
C LYS A 122 -0.79 12.41 6.79
N ALA A 123 0.06 11.87 5.93
CA ALA A 123 -0.22 11.78 4.50
C ALA A 123 -1.44 10.87 4.20
N LEU A 124 -1.61 9.76 4.93
CA LEU A 124 -2.81 8.91 4.80
C LEU A 124 -4.09 9.68 5.19
N VAL A 125 -4.06 10.42 6.31
CA VAL A 125 -5.20 11.22 6.77
C VAL A 125 -5.51 12.37 5.82
N ASP A 126 -4.50 13.14 5.42
CA ASP A 126 -4.68 14.32 4.58
C ASP A 126 -5.28 13.99 3.20
N ASN A 127 -5.02 12.78 2.69
CA ASN A 127 -5.47 12.33 1.37
C ASN A 127 -6.58 11.25 1.45
N GLU A 128 -7.10 10.98 2.65
CA GLU A 128 -8.18 10.00 2.88
C GLU A 128 -7.88 8.57 2.36
N VAL A 129 -6.61 8.18 2.35
CA VAL A 129 -6.14 6.88 1.85
C VAL A 129 -6.15 5.83 2.96
N ALA A 130 -6.73 4.65 2.67
CA ALA A 130 -6.78 3.53 3.60
C ALA A 130 -5.43 2.80 3.72
N PHE A 131 -5.19 2.18 4.87
CA PHE A 131 -3.92 1.57 5.22
C PHE A 131 -4.03 0.05 5.36
N GLU A 132 -3.33 -0.71 4.51
CA GLU A 132 -3.42 -2.17 4.51
C GLU A 132 -2.74 -2.79 5.75
N ILE A 133 -3.34 -3.83 6.32
CA ILE A 133 -2.64 -4.78 7.17
C ILE A 133 -2.28 -6.00 6.31
N ASN A 134 -1.02 -6.05 5.89
CA ASN A 134 -0.51 -7.06 4.98
C ASN A 134 -0.12 -8.34 5.72
N ASN A 135 -0.87 -9.40 5.49
CA ASN A 135 -0.76 -10.61 6.26
C ASN A 135 0.51 -11.41 5.96
N ARG A 136 0.86 -11.58 4.67
CA ARG A 136 2.05 -12.35 4.26
C ARG A 136 3.34 -11.76 4.80
N ARG A 137 3.42 -10.43 4.83
CA ARG A 137 4.62 -9.70 5.25
C ARG A 137 4.62 -9.30 6.72
N ARG A 138 3.47 -9.42 7.39
CA ARG A 138 3.28 -9.03 8.79
C ARG A 138 3.66 -7.57 9.05
N ILE A 139 3.14 -6.69 8.20
CA ILE A 139 3.33 -5.22 8.26
C ILE A 139 1.98 -4.52 8.10
N PRO A 140 1.81 -3.31 8.64
CA PRO A 140 2.78 -2.55 9.44
C PRO A 140 2.78 -3.03 10.91
N SER A 141 3.81 -2.70 11.69
CA SER A 141 3.91 -3.15 13.09
C SER A 141 2.77 -2.66 13.98
N GLN A 142 2.54 -3.34 15.11
CA GLN A 142 1.48 -2.99 16.08
C GLN A 142 1.56 -1.52 16.53
N ALA A 143 2.77 -0.98 16.72
CA ALA A 143 2.97 0.41 17.10
C ALA A 143 2.45 1.39 16.04
N PHE A 144 2.68 1.07 14.76
CA PHE A 144 2.21 1.87 13.63
C PHE A 144 0.68 1.82 13.54
N ILE A 145 0.08 0.63 13.65
CA ILE A 145 -1.38 0.44 13.58
C ILE A 145 -2.07 1.22 14.70
N LYS A 146 -1.55 1.16 15.94
CA LYS A 146 -2.11 1.92 17.07
C LYS A 146 -2.09 3.43 16.81
N ARG A 147 -0.97 3.97 16.33
CA ARG A 147 -0.84 5.40 15.98
C ARG A 147 -1.77 5.81 14.84
N ALA A 148 -1.84 5.01 13.77
CA ALA A 148 -2.72 5.31 12.63
C ALA A 148 -4.20 5.31 13.05
N LYS A 149 -4.59 4.35 13.90
CA LYS A 149 -5.94 4.30 14.48
C LYS A 149 -6.25 5.53 15.32
N GLU A 150 -5.33 5.94 16.20
CA GLU A 150 -5.49 7.15 17.03
C GLU A 150 -5.66 8.41 16.17
N ALA A 151 -5.02 8.46 15.01
CA ALA A 151 -5.16 9.54 14.03
C ALA A 151 -6.42 9.43 13.15
N GLY A 152 -7.18 8.33 13.24
CA GLY A 152 -8.42 8.12 12.49
C GLY A 152 -8.27 7.47 11.11
N VAL A 153 -7.09 6.93 10.78
CA VAL A 153 -6.85 6.20 9.53
C VAL A 153 -7.75 4.95 9.47
N LYS A 154 -8.32 4.69 8.29
CA LYS A 154 -9.10 3.47 8.03
C LYS A 154 -8.20 2.35 7.50
N PHE A 155 -8.55 1.11 7.83
CA PHE A 155 -7.73 -0.06 7.50
C PHE A 155 -8.38 -0.98 6.48
N THR A 156 -7.56 -1.62 5.67
CA THR A 156 -7.94 -2.78 4.85
C THR A 156 -7.09 -3.97 5.22
N LEU A 157 -7.48 -5.18 4.81
CA LEU A 157 -6.74 -6.40 5.13
C LEU A 157 -6.37 -7.12 3.83
N GLY A 158 -5.09 -7.46 3.65
CA GLY A 158 -4.61 -8.12 2.44
C GLY A 158 -3.80 -9.39 2.70
N THR A 159 -4.09 -10.44 1.93
CA THR A 159 -3.33 -11.70 1.94
C THR A 159 -1.99 -11.59 1.24
N ASN A 160 -1.87 -10.72 0.23
CA ASN A 160 -0.69 -10.58 -0.64
C ASN A 160 -0.31 -11.89 -1.35
N ASN A 161 -1.32 -12.61 -1.84
CA ASN A 161 -1.18 -13.82 -2.65
C ASN A 161 -0.88 -13.44 -4.11
N GLY A 162 -0.03 -14.22 -4.78
CA GLY A 162 0.28 -14.02 -6.21
C GLY A 162 -0.77 -14.63 -7.13
N GLY A 163 -1.62 -15.52 -6.62
CA GLY A 163 -2.70 -16.14 -7.39
C GLY A 163 -3.63 -17.00 -6.54
N ALA A 164 -4.47 -17.80 -7.20
CA ALA A 164 -5.47 -18.62 -6.50
C ALA A 164 -4.86 -19.75 -5.65
N SER A 165 -3.66 -20.21 -5.99
CA SER A 165 -3.00 -21.35 -5.33
C SER A 165 -2.25 -20.99 -4.05
N ASP A 166 -2.01 -19.70 -3.78
CA ASP A 166 -1.29 -19.22 -2.58
C ASP A 166 -2.14 -18.28 -1.72
N LEU A 167 -3.46 -18.38 -1.82
CA LEU A 167 -4.38 -17.65 -0.94
C LEU A 167 -4.13 -18.04 0.53
N GLY A 168 -3.60 -17.08 1.30
CA GLY A 168 -3.19 -17.27 2.68
C GLY A 168 -4.30 -17.07 3.70
N ARG A 169 -4.04 -17.52 4.93
CA ARG A 169 -4.88 -17.24 6.10
C ARG A 169 -4.57 -15.84 6.64
N MET A 170 -5.58 -15.12 7.13
CA MET A 170 -5.45 -13.76 7.67
C MET A 170 -4.99 -13.69 9.13
N ASP A 171 -4.14 -14.63 9.57
CA ASP A 171 -3.79 -14.80 10.99
C ASP A 171 -3.13 -13.53 11.59
N TYR A 172 -2.27 -12.83 10.86
CA TYR A 172 -1.68 -11.57 11.33
C TYR A 172 -2.69 -10.43 11.42
N ALA A 173 -3.57 -10.31 10.44
CA ALA A 173 -4.64 -9.31 10.46
C ALA A 173 -5.57 -9.53 11.67
N LEU A 174 -5.95 -10.78 11.95
CA LEU A 174 -6.77 -11.14 13.12
C LEU A 174 -6.05 -10.84 14.45
N GLU A 175 -4.75 -11.11 14.51
CA GLU A 175 -3.89 -10.75 15.64
C GLU A 175 -3.92 -9.22 15.86
N MET A 176 -3.67 -8.43 14.82
CA MET A 176 -3.63 -6.97 14.91
C MET A 176 -4.98 -6.32 15.18
N ILE A 177 -6.08 -6.88 14.67
CA ILE A 177 -7.44 -6.45 15.03
C ILE A 177 -7.64 -6.55 16.53
N THR A 178 -7.24 -7.67 17.14
CA THR A 178 -7.37 -7.89 18.58
C THR A 178 -6.43 -6.98 19.37
N GLU A 179 -5.14 -7.00 19.02
CA GLU A 179 -4.06 -6.31 19.73
C GLU A 179 -4.11 -4.77 19.64
N CYS A 180 -4.74 -4.24 18.60
CA CYS A 180 -4.95 -2.80 18.41
C CYS A 180 -6.41 -2.38 18.70
N GLY A 181 -7.26 -3.35 19.07
CA GLY A 181 -8.68 -3.15 19.35
C GLY A 181 -9.45 -2.56 18.17
N LEU A 182 -9.09 -2.93 16.93
CA LEU A 182 -9.77 -2.45 15.73
C LEU A 182 -11.20 -2.97 15.71
N THR A 183 -12.11 -2.13 15.25
CA THR A 183 -13.54 -2.37 15.16
C THR A 183 -14.00 -2.27 13.70
N PRO A 184 -15.23 -2.70 13.37
CA PRO A 184 -15.78 -2.49 12.04
C PRO A 184 -15.77 -1.01 11.61
N ALA A 185 -15.86 -0.06 12.55
CA ALA A 185 -15.80 1.37 12.24
C ALA A 185 -14.39 1.84 11.84
N ASP A 186 -13.36 1.06 12.12
CA ASP A 186 -11.97 1.35 11.72
C ASP A 186 -11.63 0.78 10.34
N MET A 187 -12.52 -0.01 9.74
CA MET A 187 -12.29 -0.63 8.43
C MET A 187 -12.76 0.30 7.31
N TRP A 188 -11.96 0.37 6.24
CA TRP A 188 -12.36 0.97 4.98
C TRP A 188 -13.06 -0.08 4.12
N MET A 189 -14.09 0.35 3.38
CA MET A 189 -14.83 -0.47 2.42
C MET A 189 -15.09 0.37 1.17
N PRO A 190 -15.03 -0.21 -0.04
CA PRO A 190 -15.42 0.50 -1.25
C PRO A 190 -16.88 0.96 -1.16
N GLU A 191 -17.14 2.20 -1.58
CA GLU A 191 -18.51 2.68 -1.77
C GLU A 191 -19.14 1.98 -2.99
N LEU A 192 -20.41 1.56 -2.87
CA LEU A 192 -21.16 0.87 -3.93
C LEU A 192 -22.01 1.85 -4.75
#